data_AF-A0A2N2N768-F1
#
_entry.id   AF-A0A2N2N768-F1
#
_cell.length_a   1.000
_cell.length_b   1.000
_cell.length_c   1.000
_cell.angle_alpha   90.00
_cell.angle_beta   90.00
_cell.angle_gamma   90.00
#
_symmetry.space_group_name_H-M   'P 1'
#
loop_
_entity.id
_entity.type
_entity.pdbx_description
1 polymer ?
#
loop_
_entity_poly.entity_id
_entity_poly.type
_entity_poly.pdbx_seq_one_letter_code
_entity_poly.pdbx_strand_id
1 'polypeptide(L)'
;LKIDDPVSAVPVHLMNGIWGTLAVGIFATENGVSGLIAGNSGQLLSQTIGVLAVSAWCVITGAVLFFGILKGIVGLRVSKAEEMEGLDLTEHGAEAYALDVVTALE
;
A
#
# COMPACT_ATOMS: atom_id res chain seq x y z
N LEU A 1 11.88 8.59 -8.92
CA LEU A 1 10.55 8.39 -9.55
C LEU A 1 9.57 9.54 -9.30
N LYS A 2 9.79 10.44 -8.31
CA LYS A 2 8.87 11.56 -7.98
C LYS A 2 7.41 11.07 -7.83
N ILE A 3 7.24 9.94 -7.15
CA ILE A 3 5.93 9.36 -6.81
C ILE A 3 5.56 9.90 -5.43
N ASP A 4 4.37 10.46 -5.34
CA ASP A 4 3.76 10.92 -4.10
C ASP A 4 2.96 9.77 -3.48
N ASP A 5 3.61 9.04 -2.57
CA ASP A 5 3.01 8.00 -1.74
C ASP A 5 2.87 8.59 -0.32
N PRO A 6 1.72 9.21 0.01
CA PRO A 6 1.62 10.16 1.12
C PRO A 6 1.95 9.56 2.49
N VAL A 7 1.73 8.25 2.64
CA VAL A 7 1.98 7.51 3.88
C VAL A 7 3.09 6.47 3.73
N SER A 8 3.84 6.51 2.61
CA SER A 8 4.88 5.53 2.30
C SER A 8 4.36 4.08 2.32
N ALA A 9 3.13 3.86 1.84
CA ALA A 9 2.48 2.56 1.89
C ALA A 9 3.24 1.48 1.11
N VAL A 10 3.79 1.83 -0.06
CA VAL A 10 4.53 0.90 -0.92
C VAL A 10 5.85 0.45 -0.28
N PRO A 11 6.77 1.33 0.14
CA PRO A 11 7.99 0.88 0.80
C PRO A 11 7.73 0.22 2.16
N VAL A 12 6.76 0.71 2.96
CA VAL A 12 6.52 0.18 4.31
C VAL A 12 5.78 -1.16 4.28
N HIS A 13 4.75 -1.32 3.45
CA HIS A 13 3.92 -2.53 3.45
C HIS A 13 4.28 -3.49 2.32
N LEU A 14 4.39 -3.02 1.07
CA LEU A 14 4.65 -3.91 -0.06
C LEU A 14 6.10 -4.43 -0.01
N MET A 15 7.11 -3.55 0.07
CA MET A 15 8.50 -4.00 0.02
C MET A 15 8.90 -4.82 1.26
N ASN A 16 8.54 -4.37 2.46
CA ASN A 16 8.79 -5.15 3.68
C ASN A 16 7.97 -6.45 3.72
N GLY A 17 6.75 -6.46 3.19
CA GLY A 17 5.93 -7.66 3.08
C GLY A 17 6.55 -8.69 2.13
N ILE A 18 7.05 -8.26 0.97
CA ILE A 18 7.81 -9.10 0.05
C ILE A 18 9.05 -9.66 0.75
N TRP A 19 9.84 -8.79 1.39
CA TRP A 19 11.04 -9.22 2.11
C TRP A 19 10.71 -10.23 3.20
N GLY A 20 9.75 -9.95 4.08
CA GLY A 20 9.33 -10.86 5.14
C GLY A 20 8.87 -12.22 4.62
N THR A 21 8.13 -12.23 3.51
CA THR A 21 7.63 -13.47 2.89
C THR A 21 8.77 -14.31 2.31
N LEU A 22 9.73 -13.68 1.63
CA LEU A 22 10.93 -14.35 1.12
C LEU A 22 11.86 -14.79 2.27
N ALA A 23 11.95 -14.02 3.35
CA ALA A 23 12.73 -14.35 4.53
C ALA A 23 12.23 -15.65 5.19
N VAL A 24 10.92 -15.93 5.19
CA VAL A 24 10.40 -17.26 5.59
C VAL A 24 10.97 -18.36 4.70
N GLY A 25 11.03 -18.12 3.38
CA GLY A 25 11.61 -19.06 2.41
C GLY A 25 13.10 -19.34 2.63
N ILE A 26 13.82 -18.38 3.19
CA ILE A 26 15.26 -18.49 3.45
C ILE A 26 15.54 -19.07 4.84
N PHE A 27 14.95 -18.49 5.88
CA PHE A 27 15.39 -18.64 7.26
C PHE A 27 14.50 -19.53 8.15
N ALA A 28 13.35 -20.01 7.66
CA ALA A 28 12.48 -20.83 8.48
C ALA A 28 13.18 -22.13 8.95
N THR A 29 13.08 -22.43 10.23
CA THR A 29 13.64 -23.64 10.86
C THR A 29 12.71 -24.29 11.89
N GLU A 30 11.55 -23.68 12.13
CA GLU A 30 10.63 -24.01 13.22
C GLU A 30 9.21 -24.24 12.71
N ASN A 31 8.34 -24.73 13.58
CA ASN A 31 6.90 -24.90 13.32
C ASN A 31 6.58 -25.79 12.10
N GLY A 32 7.45 -26.77 11.82
CA GLY A 32 7.30 -27.68 10.68
C GLY A 32 7.61 -27.04 9.33
N VAL A 33 8.14 -25.82 9.29
CA VAL A 33 8.57 -25.14 8.06
C VAL A 33 10.09 -25.07 8.02
N SER A 34 10.68 -25.59 6.95
CA SER A 34 12.12 -25.49 6.66
C SER A 34 12.35 -24.61 5.44
N GLY A 35 13.22 -23.62 5.59
CA GLY A 35 13.68 -22.74 4.52
C GLY A 35 14.99 -23.22 3.90
N LEU A 36 15.55 -22.36 3.05
CA LEU A 36 16.79 -22.64 2.33
C LEU A 36 17.96 -22.99 3.26
N ILE A 37 18.13 -22.30 4.39
CA ILE A 37 19.23 -22.57 5.33
C ILE A 37 19.09 -23.92 6.04
N ALA A 38 17.88 -24.48 6.09
CA ALA A 38 17.58 -25.81 6.62
C ALA A 38 17.59 -26.89 5.53
N GLY A 39 18.06 -26.57 4.31
CA GLY A 39 18.18 -27.50 3.20
C GLY A 39 16.94 -27.65 2.33
N ASN A 40 15.89 -26.87 2.55
CA ASN A 40 14.66 -26.90 1.74
C ASN A 40 14.56 -25.67 0.82
N SER A 41 15.13 -25.79 -0.38
CA SER A 41 15.02 -24.77 -1.43
C SER A 41 13.60 -24.62 -2.00
N GLY A 42 12.77 -25.66 -1.86
CA GLY A 42 11.38 -25.65 -2.29
C GLY A 42 10.55 -24.60 -1.57
N GLN A 43 10.87 -24.31 -0.31
CA GLN A 43 10.16 -23.28 0.44
C GLN A 43 10.40 -21.87 -0.11
N LEU A 44 11.63 -21.53 -0.50
CA LEU A 44 11.91 -20.24 -1.15
C LEU A 44 11.16 -20.09 -2.47
N LEU A 45 11.08 -21.17 -3.26
CA LEU A 45 10.29 -21.17 -4.50
C LEU A 45 8.80 -20.95 -4.22
N SER A 46 8.22 -21.67 -3.25
CA SER A 46 6.82 -21.49 -2.85
C SER A 46 6.51 -20.06 -2.42
N GLN A 47 7.36 -19.46 -1.59
CA GLN A 47 7.19 -18.08 -1.13
C GLN A 47 7.33 -17.08 -2.29
N THR A 48 8.23 -17.32 -3.23
CA THR A 48 8.40 -16.49 -4.43
C THR A 48 7.16 -16.53 -5.32
N ILE A 49 6.60 -17.73 -5.55
CA ILE A 49 5.35 -17.89 -6.30
C ILE A 49 4.21 -17.16 -5.59
N GLY A 50 4.11 -17.27 -4.26
CA GLY A 50 3.11 -16.56 -3.47
C GLY A 50 3.20 -15.04 -3.62
N VAL A 51 4.40 -14.47 -3.50
CA VAL A 51 4.64 -13.04 -3.71
C VAL A 51 4.20 -12.60 -5.09
N LEU A 52 4.60 -13.32 -6.15
CA LEU A 52 4.27 -12.97 -7.53
C LEU A 52 2.77 -13.09 -7.80
N ALA A 53 2.13 -14.15 -7.31
CA ALA A 53 0.70 -14.39 -7.50
C ALA A 53 -0.14 -13.29 -6.84
N VAL A 54 0.16 -12.94 -5.58
CA VAL A 54 -0.55 -11.89 -4.86
C VAL A 54 -0.27 -10.52 -5.48
N SER A 55 0.99 -10.23 -5.84
CA SER A 55 1.34 -8.96 -6.49
C SER A 55 0.62 -8.78 -7.82
N ALA A 56 0.60 -9.83 -8.67
CA ALA A 56 -0.11 -9.81 -9.94
C ALA A 56 -1.62 -9.62 -9.74
N TRP A 57 -2.22 -10.37 -8.81
CA TRP A 57 -3.63 -10.22 -8.47
C TRP A 57 -3.96 -8.79 -8.03
N CYS A 58 -3.23 -8.23 -7.06
CA CYS A 58 -3.47 -6.89 -6.54
C CYS A 58 -3.29 -5.81 -7.61
N VAL A 59 -2.23 -5.87 -8.43
CA VAL A 59 -1.99 -4.88 -9.48
C VAL A 59 -3.05 -4.96 -10.56
N ILE A 60 -3.39 -6.16 -11.03
CA ILE A 60 -4.38 -6.33 -12.12
C ILE A 60 -5.76 -5.89 -11.64
N THR A 61 -6.23 -6.42 -10.51
CA THR A 61 -7.58 -6.11 -10.01
C THR A 61 -7.68 -4.65 -9.57
N GLY A 62 -6.66 -4.11 -8.91
CA GLY A 62 -6.61 -2.69 -8.54
C GLY A 62 -6.59 -1.77 -9.76
N ALA A 63 -5.79 -2.08 -10.78
CA ALA A 63 -5.75 -1.26 -12.00
C ALA A 63 -7.09 -1.27 -12.75
N VAL A 64 -7.72 -2.44 -12.88
CA VAL A 64 -9.04 -2.57 -13.50
C VAL A 64 -10.09 -1.78 -12.71
N LEU A 65 -10.14 -1.92 -11.39
CA LEU A 65 -11.13 -1.26 -10.56
C LEU A 65 -10.92 0.26 -10.55
N PHE A 66 -9.76 0.74 -10.11
CA PHE A 66 -9.54 2.18 -9.89
C PHE A 66 -9.42 2.92 -11.23
N PHE A 67 -8.52 2.48 -12.11
CA PHE A 67 -8.21 3.22 -13.34
C PHE A 67 -9.09 2.82 -14.53
N GLY A 68 -9.59 1.58 -14.57
CA GLY A 68 -10.48 1.11 -15.63
C GLY A 68 -11.95 1.49 -15.42
N ILE A 69 -12.46 1.34 -14.19
CA ILE A 69 -13.89 1.51 -13.88
C ILE A 69 -14.12 2.86 -13.19
N LEU A 70 -13.59 3.05 -11.98
CA LEU A 70 -13.97 4.18 -11.11
C LEU A 70 -13.56 5.53 -11.70
N LYS A 71 -12.36 5.63 -12.29
CA LYS A 71 -11.88 6.88 -12.90
C LYS A 71 -12.82 7.44 -13.97
N GLY A 72 -13.50 6.59 -14.73
CA GLY A 72 -14.41 7.00 -15.80
C GLY A 72 -15.85 7.30 -15.34
N ILE A 73 -16.27 6.72 -14.21
CA ILE A 73 -17.66 6.81 -13.74
C ILE A 73 -17.81 7.89 -12.66
N VAL A 74 -16.96 7.84 -11.64
CA VAL A 74 -17.05 8.71 -10.44
C VAL A 74 -15.87 9.66 -10.31
N GLY A 75 -14.72 9.33 -10.90
CA GLY A 75 -13.46 10.03 -10.64
C GLY A 75 -12.77 9.53 -9.37
N LEU A 76 -11.47 9.80 -9.24
CA LEU A 76 -10.63 9.33 -8.12
C LEU A 76 -10.01 10.46 -7.30
N ARG A 77 -10.04 11.70 -7.79
CA ARG A 77 -9.41 12.87 -7.17
C ARG A 77 -10.37 14.04 -7.29
N VAL A 78 -10.46 14.85 -6.23
CA VAL A 78 -11.22 16.10 -6.21
C VAL A 78 -10.65 17.12 -7.19
N SER A 79 -11.37 18.21 -7.42
CA SER A 79 -10.86 19.31 -8.24
C SER A 79 -9.63 19.97 -7.58
N LYS A 80 -8.82 20.66 -8.38
CA LYS A 80 -7.66 21.39 -7.84
C LYS A 80 -8.07 22.50 -6.87
N ALA A 81 -9.26 23.09 -7.05
CA ALA A 81 -9.76 24.12 -6.13
C ALA A 81 -10.08 23.51 -4.76
N GLU A 82 -10.81 22.39 -4.74
CA GLU A 82 -11.16 21.66 -3.51
C GLU A 82 -9.91 21.09 -2.82
N GLU A 83 -8.93 20.60 -3.58
CA GLU A 83 -7.67 20.12 -3.00
C GLU A 83 -6.88 21.24 -2.29
N MET A 84 -6.95 22.48 -2.79
CA MET A 84 -6.31 23.64 -2.17
C MET A 84 -7.08 24.18 -0.95
N GLU A 85 -8.40 24.01 -0.93
CA GLU A 85 -9.27 24.40 0.19
C GLU A 85 -9.21 23.37 1.34
N GLY A 86 -9.05 22.09 1.01
CA GLY A 86 -8.93 21.00 1.98
C GLY A 86 -10.21 20.15 2.07
N LEU A 87 -10.05 18.83 2.06
CA LEU A 87 -11.17 17.89 1.98
C LEU A 87 -12.04 17.88 3.25
N ASP A 88 -11.50 18.27 4.41
CA ASP A 88 -12.28 18.39 5.65
C ASP A 88 -13.44 19.38 5.46
N LEU A 89 -13.19 20.52 4.82
CA LEU A 89 -14.23 21.49 4.48
C LEU A 89 -15.09 21.01 3.30
N THR A 90 -14.47 20.62 2.19
CA THR A 90 -15.20 20.43 0.92
C THR A 90 -16.03 19.14 0.88
N GLU A 91 -15.58 18.07 1.54
CA GLU A 91 -16.25 16.77 1.57
C GLU A 91 -16.99 16.51 2.90
N HIS A 92 -16.58 17.16 4.00
CA HIS A 92 -17.12 16.90 5.33
C HIS A 92 -17.78 18.11 6.00
N GLY A 93 -17.66 19.31 5.41
CA GLY A 93 -18.33 20.52 5.88
C GLY A 93 -17.85 21.04 7.23
N ALA A 94 -16.67 20.61 7.69
CA ALA A 94 -16.16 20.95 9.01
C ALA A 94 -14.63 20.93 9.03
N GLU A 95 -14.04 21.87 9.78
CA GLU A 95 -12.59 21.86 10.06
C GLU A 95 -12.25 20.76 11.06
N ALA A 96 -11.15 20.02 10.83
CA ALA A 96 -10.68 19.02 11.79
C ALA A 96 -10.18 19.64 13.11
N TYR A 97 -9.71 20.89 13.09
CA TYR A 97 -9.17 21.60 14.23
C TYR A 97 -9.83 22.97 14.40
N ALA A 98 -9.97 23.42 15.64
CA ALA A 98 -10.46 24.77 15.91
C ALA A 98 -9.42 25.83 15.53
N LEU A 99 -9.89 26.97 15.02
CA LEU A 99 -9.06 28.08 14.50
C LEU A 99 -8.06 28.64 15.52
N ASP A 100 -8.39 28.57 16.81
CA ASP A 100 -7.53 28.98 17.92
C ASP A 100 -6.33 28.04 18.12
N VAL A 101 -6.47 26.76 17.77
CA VAL A 101 -5.38 25.78 17.79
C VAL A 101 -4.43 25.98 16.61
N VAL A 102 -4.98 26.29 15.43
CA VAL A 102 -4.18 26.50 14.20
C VAL A 102 -3.34 27.77 14.29
N THR A 103 -3.91 28.87 14.79
CA THR A 103 -3.18 30.15 14.98
C THR A 103 -2.08 30.09 16.04
N ALA A 104 -2.10 29.09 16.94
CA ALA A 104 -1.05 28.89 17.94
C ALA A 104 0.16 28.10 17.42
N LEU A 105 0.07 27.53 16.22
CA LEU A 105 1.14 26.71 15.59
C LEU A 105 1.90 27.45 14.48
N GLU A 106 1.43 28.64 14.09
CA GLU A 106 2.12 29.60 13.20
C GLU A 106 3.00 30.58 13.99
#